data_AF-A0A9D8A6C3-F1
#
_entry.id   AF-A0A9D8A6C3-F1
#
_cell.length_a   1.000
_cell.length_b   1.000
_cell.length_c   1.000
_cell.angle_alpha   90.00
_cell.angle_beta   90.00
_cell.angle_gamma   90.00
#
_symmetry.space_group_name_H-M   'P 1'
#
loop_
_entity.id
_entity.type
_entity.pdbx_description
1 polymer ?
#
loop_
_entity_poly.entity_id
_entity_poly.type
_entity_poly.pdbx_seq_one_letter_code
_entity_poly.pdbx_strand_id
1 'polypeptide(L)' 'MTKNSLDLSGKIEQSTIELFKTVDSIAKNLEIKYLVVGATARDLVFHYGLGAVVKRATADIDFGIQVESWQQFK' A
#
# COMPACT_ATOMS: atom_id res chain seq x y z
N MET A 1 1.31 -26.41 -8.12
CA MET A 1 1.48 -25.29 -7.17
C MET A 1 0.51 -24.19 -7.57
N THR A 2 -0.44 -23.84 -6.71
CA THR A 2 -1.23 -22.62 -6.88
C THR A 2 -0.32 -21.42 -6.63
N LYS A 3 -0.30 -20.49 -7.59
CA LYS A 3 0.52 -19.27 -7.51
C LYS A 3 -0.19 -18.31 -6.54
N ASN A 4 0.34 -18.16 -5.32
CA ASN A 4 -0.22 -17.26 -4.31
C ASN A 4 0.16 -15.78 -4.54
N SER A 5 0.87 -15.46 -5.62
CA SER A 5 1.24 -14.10 -5.99
C SER A 5 0.39 -13.57 -7.15
N LEU A 6 -0.09 -12.33 -7.00
CA LEU A 6 -0.86 -11.60 -8.00
C LEU A 6 0.08 -10.69 -8.79
N ASP A 7 -0.01 -10.72 -10.12
CA ASP A 7 0.74 -9.79 -10.97
C ASP A 7 -0.04 -8.48 -11.13
N LEU A 8 0.53 -7.40 -10.59
CA LEU A 8 -0.03 -6.05 -10.65
C LEU A 8 0.74 -5.14 -11.62
N SER A 9 1.70 -5.69 -12.37
CA SER A 9 2.57 -4.92 -13.28
C SER A 9 1.73 -4.21 -14.34
N GLY A 10 1.93 -2.89 -14.47
CA GLY A 10 1.21 -2.05 -15.42
C GLY A 10 -0.28 -1.83 -15.12
N LYS A 11 -0.78 -2.29 -13.96
CA LYS A 11 -2.19 -2.14 -13.58
C LYS A 11 -2.46 -0.97 -12.63
N ILE A 12 -1.42 -0.45 -11.98
CA ILE A 12 -1.54 0.60 -10.97
C ILE A 12 -1.06 1.92 -11.59
N GLU A 13 -1.78 3.00 -11.30
CA GLU A 13 -1.42 4.36 -11.70
C GLU A 13 0.01 4.73 -11.29
N GLN A 14 0.75 5.37 -12.21
CA GLN A 14 2.16 5.70 -12.01
C GLN A 14 2.38 6.62 -10.79
N SER A 15 1.47 7.55 -10.54
CA SER A 15 1.53 8.45 -9.37
C SER A 15 1.41 7.70 -8.04
N THR A 16 0.58 6.65 -7.98
CA THR A 16 0.48 5.77 -6.80
C THR A 16 1.77 4.98 -6.59
N ILE A 17 2.39 4.50 -7.67
CA ILE A 17 3.69 3.82 -7.59
C ILE A 17 4.79 4.75 -7.08
N GLU A 18 4.82 6.00 -7.55
CA GLU A 18 5.78 7.01 -7.09
C GLU A 18 5.59 7.39 -5.62
N LEU A 19 4.33 7.48 -5.18
CA LEU A 19 3.99 7.66 -3.77
C LEU A 19 4.52 6.49 -2.93
N PHE A 20 4.26 5.24 -3.34
CA PHE A 20 4.76 4.06 -2.62
C PHE A 20 6.28 4.03 -2.55
N LYS A 21 6.99 4.35 -3.64
CA LYS A 21 8.45 4.43 -3.66
C LYS A 21 8.97 5.50 -2.69
N THR A 22 8.32 6.65 -2.64
CA THR A 22 8.71 7.75 -1.77
C THR A 22 8.55 7.36 -0.30
N VAL A 23 7.39 6.80 0.07
CA VAL A 23 7.14 6.34 1.45
C VAL A 23 8.09 5.21 1.83
N ASP A 24 8.29 4.22 0.96
CA ASP A 24 9.23 3.10 1.18
C ASP A 24 10.65 3.59 1.44
N SER A 25 11.14 4.53 0.62
CA SER A 25 12.48 5.08 0.77
C SER A 25 12.65 5.79 2.11
N ILE A 26 11.67 6.60 2.53
CA ILE A 26 11.73 7.32 3.81
C ILE A 26 11.65 6.33 4.98
N ALA A 27 10.71 5.39 4.94
CA ALA A 27 10.50 4.43 6.01
C ALA A 27 11.73 3.52 6.20
N LYS A 28 12.36 3.07 5.11
CA LYS A 28 13.63 2.32 5.17
C LYS A 28 14.76 3.12 5.79
N ASN A 29 14.91 4.38 5.42
CA ASN A 29 15.95 5.26 5.98
C ASN A 29 15.75 5.51 7.48
N LEU A 30 14.51 5.46 7.96
CA LEU A 30 14.15 5.61 9.37
C LEU A 30 14.02 4.28 10.12
N GLU A 31 14.27 3.15 9.45
CA GLU A 31 14.07 1.79 9.99
C GLU A 31 12.64 1.52 10.51
N ILE A 32 11.65 2.20 9.93
CA ILE A 32 10.24 2.09 10.30
C ILE A 32 9.56 1.01 9.43
N LYS A 33 8.94 0.04 10.08
CA LYS A 33 8.08 -0.93 9.40
C LYS A 33 6.71 -0.33 9.14
N TYR A 34 6.16 -0.59 7.96
CA TYR A 34 4.85 -0.11 7.57
C TYR A 34 4.10 -1.12 6.69
N LEU A 35 2.80 -0.89 6.54
CA LEU A 35 1.92 -1.64 5.65
C LEU A 35 0.92 -0.70 4.97
N VAL A 36 0.62 -0.91 3.69
CA VAL A 36 -0.55 -0.29 3.04
C VAL A 36 -1.80 -0.96 3.57
N VAL A 37 -2.73 -0.18 4.11
CA VAL A 37 -3.97 -0.69 4.73
C VAL A 37 -5.20 -0.07 4.09
N GLY A 38 -6.36 -0.31 4.70
CA GLY A 38 -7.60 0.33 4.30
C GLY A 38 -8.07 -0.04 2.89
N ALA A 39 -8.75 0.90 2.26
CA ALA A 39 -9.37 0.69 0.96
C ALA A 39 -8.34 0.37 -0.13
N THR A 40 -7.15 0.98 -0.08
CA THR A 40 -6.10 0.75 -1.09
C THR A 40 -5.57 -0.69 -1.04
N ALA A 41 -5.37 -1.25 0.15
CA ALA A 41 -4.96 -2.66 0.29
C ALA A 41 -5.99 -3.63 -0.32
N ARG A 42 -7.27 -3.39 -0.07
CA ARG A 42 -8.37 -4.16 -0.68
C ARG A 42 -8.35 -4.05 -2.20
N ASP A 43 -8.16 -2.85 -2.73
CA ASP A 43 -8.19 -2.60 -4.17
C ASP A 43 -6.98 -3.25 -4.89
N LEU A 44 -5.78 -3.23 -4.28
CA LEU A 44 -4.60 -3.96 -4.79
C LEU A 44 -4.87 -5.44 -5.04
N VAL A 45 -5.58 -6.09 -4.11
CA VAL A 45 -5.87 -7.54 -4.22
C VAL A 45 -7.09 -7.78 -5.09
N PHE A 46 -8.25 -7.22 -4.75
CA PHE A 46 -9.51 -7.58 -5.39
C PHE A 46 -9.74 -6.87 -6.72
N HIS A 47 -9.43 -5.57 -6.81
CA HIS A 47 -9.64 -4.82 -8.04
C HIS A 47 -8.52 -5.08 -9.04
N TYR A 48 -7.28 -4.72 -8.71
CA TYR A 48 -6.14 -4.87 -9.64
C TYR A 48 -5.71 -6.34 -9.82
N GLY A 49 -5.78 -7.13 -8.75
CA GLY A 49 -5.40 -8.53 -8.79
C GLY A 49 -6.46 -9.46 -9.38
N LEU A 50 -7.74 -9.28 -9.01
CA LEU A 50 -8.82 -10.22 -9.32
C LEU A 50 -9.97 -9.63 -10.17
N GLY A 51 -9.88 -8.36 -10.58
CA GLY A 51 -10.82 -7.74 -11.52
C GLY A 51 -12.17 -7.34 -10.92
N ALA A 52 -12.32 -7.29 -9.60
CA ALA A 52 -13.54 -6.83 -8.95
C ALA A 52 -13.81 -5.35 -9.25
N VAL A 53 -15.08 -4.95 -9.37
CA VAL A 53 -15.44 -3.53 -9.52
C VAL A 53 -15.17 -2.79 -8.21
N VAL A 54 -14.55 -1.61 -8.30
CA VAL A 54 -14.27 -0.74 -7.15
C VAL A 54 -15.06 0.57 -7.24
N LYS A 55 -15.54 1.06 -6.11
CA LYS A 55 -16.07 2.42 -5.98
C LYS A 55 -15.40 3.09 -4.79
N ARG A 56 -14.72 4.20 -5.04
CA ARG A 56 -14.02 5.00 -4.03
C ARG A 56 -14.80 6.28 -3.74
N ALA A 57 -14.93 6.61 -2.45
CA ALA A 57 -15.38 7.93 -2.01
C ALA A 57 -14.21 8.93 -1.99
N THR A 58 -12.99 8.44 -1.70
CA THR A 58 -11.76 9.21 -1.55
C THR A 58 -10.59 8.48 -2.22
N ALA A 59 -9.58 9.25 -2.66
CA ALA A 59 -8.34 8.76 -3.26
C ALA A 59 -7.15 8.73 -2.28
N ASP A 60 -7.43 8.87 -0.98
CA ASP A 60 -6.46 8.72 0.09
C ASP A 60 -5.88 7.31 0.16
N ILE A 61 -4.66 7.21 0.68
CA ILE A 61 -3.94 5.96 0.85
C ILE A 61 -3.50 5.87 2.31
N ASP A 62 -4.00 4.86 3.00
CA ASP A 62 -3.70 4.62 4.40
C ASP A 62 -2.45 3.75 4.57
N PHE A 63 -1.60 4.17 5.51
CA PHE A 63 -0.44 3.39 5.94
C PHE A 63 -0.56 3.07 7.42
N GLY A 64 -0.47 1.80 7.77
CA GLY A 64 -0.23 1.36 9.13
C GLY A 64 1.26 1.45 9.43
N ILE A 65 1.64 2.24 10.43
CA ILE A 65 3.03 2.42 10.86
C ILE A 65 3.26 1.63 12.15
N GLN A 66 4.31 0.83 12.21
CA GLN A 66 4.72 0.18 13.45
C GLN A 66 5.64 1.13 14.23
N VAL A 67 5.20 1.49 15.44
CA VAL A 67 6.00 2.20 16.43
C VAL A 67 6.11 1.35 17.70
N GLU A 68 7.27 1.36 18.33
CA GLU A 68 7.51 0.63 19.59
C GLU A 68 6.87 1.35 20.79
N SER A 69 6.72 2.68 20.70
CA SER A 69 6.11 3.51 21.73
C SER A 69 5.52 4.79 21.17
N TRP A 70 4.65 5.45 21.94
CA TRP A 70 4.14 6.78 21.61
C TRP A 70 5.23 7.86 21.57
N GLN A 71 6.31 7.67 22.32
CA GLN A 71 7.46 8.57 22.32
C GLN A 71 8.18 8.55 20.98
N GLN A 72 8.30 7.39 20.33
CA GLN A 72 8.87 7.28 18.99
C GLN A 72 7.99 7.96 17.93
N PHE A 73 6.68 8.00 18.14
CA PHE A 73 5.75 8.64 17.21
C PHE A 73 5.79 10.17 17.26
N LYS A 74 6.11 10.76 18.41
CA LYS A 74 6.12 12.21 18.62
C LYS A 74 7.35 12.88 18.02
#